data_AF-A0A8J7MBQ9-F1
#
_entry.id   AF-A0A8J7MBQ9-F1
#
_cell.length_a   1.000
_cell.length_b   1.000
_cell.length_c   1.000
_cell.angle_alpha   90.00
_cell.angle_beta   90.00
_cell.angle_gamma   90.00
#
_symmetry.space_group_name_H-M   'P 1'
#
loop_
_entity.id
_entity.type
_entity.pdbx_description
1 polymer ?
#
loop_
_entity_poly.entity_id
_entity_poly.type
_entity_poly.pdbx_seq_one_letter_code
_entity_poly.pdbx_strand_id
1 'polypeptide(L)'
;MDASQREKNDKLSDLYSVEYFPTLLLLDASGRPYAESERAATPKEFADSLKEQADIRVQRDKDLAAADKLEGVEKSKRIIEILSGLPVQQKYVPGFYSEQIQAIKDSDPNDETGFTKYIAGQKAMAGLEAKVEEAYKKQDFDGMITIADEHIKQFEPAGEDLQEVMLIKVAALAEQKKFDEAIALANEIQAIDAQSETGQLMLRAIEHFNQLKKSAE
;
A
#
# COMPACT_ATOMS: atom_id res chain seq x y z
N MET A 1 -7.20 -30.43 -4.71
CA MET A 1 -7.54 -29.64 -3.52
C MET A 1 -9.04 -29.74 -3.29
N ASP A 2 -9.50 -30.16 -2.12
CA ASP A 2 -10.93 -30.23 -1.82
C ASP A 2 -11.53 -28.84 -1.54
N ALA A 3 -12.86 -28.74 -1.51
CA ALA A 3 -13.57 -27.47 -1.35
C ALA A 3 -13.30 -26.78 0.00
N SER A 4 -13.09 -27.56 1.08
CA SER A 4 -12.80 -27.03 2.42
C SER A 4 -11.40 -26.42 2.49
N GLN A 5 -10.42 -27.02 1.79
CA GLN A 5 -9.09 -26.44 1.68
C GLN A 5 -9.07 -25.16 0.85
N ARG A 6 -9.90 -25.06 -0.20
CA ARG A 6 -10.08 -23.82 -0.98
C ARG A 6 -10.62 -22.69 -0.11
N GLU A 7 -11.73 -22.91 0.57
CA GLU A 7 -12.34 -21.89 1.43
C GLU A 7 -11.38 -21.39 2.53
N LYS A 8 -10.57 -22.29 3.11
CA LYS A 8 -9.55 -21.90 4.10
C LYS A 8 -8.44 -21.06 3.47
N ASN A 9 -7.96 -21.44 2.30
CA ASN A 9 -6.93 -20.69 1.60
C ASN A 9 -7.45 -19.31 1.16
N ASP A 10 -8.69 -19.23 0.68
CA ASP A 10 -9.32 -17.97 0.28
C ASP A 10 -9.42 -17.02 1.47
N LYS A 11 -9.90 -17.49 2.63
CA LYS A 11 -9.94 -16.70 3.87
C LYS A 11 -8.57 -16.24 4.34
N LEU A 12 -7.54 -17.07 4.22
CA LEU A 12 -6.17 -16.69 4.57
C LEU A 12 -5.59 -15.69 3.56
N SER A 13 -5.88 -15.87 2.27
CA SER A 13 -5.48 -14.95 1.20
C SER A 13 -6.06 -13.57 1.45
N ASP A 14 -7.34 -13.50 1.81
CA ASP A 14 -8.04 -12.24 2.14
C ASP A 14 -7.45 -11.61 3.42
N LEU A 15 -7.30 -12.40 4.49
CA LEU A 15 -6.80 -11.94 5.79
C LEU A 15 -5.38 -11.36 5.70
N TYR A 16 -4.52 -11.99 4.90
CA TYR A 16 -3.13 -11.56 4.70
C TYR A 16 -2.93 -10.78 3.40
N SER A 17 -4.01 -10.42 2.71
CA SER A 17 -4.02 -9.68 1.44
C SER A 17 -2.96 -10.17 0.43
N VAL A 18 -2.90 -11.48 0.21
CA VAL A 18 -1.97 -12.12 -0.73
C VAL A 18 -2.42 -11.85 -2.16
N GLU A 19 -1.62 -11.07 -2.90
CA GLU A 19 -1.93 -10.65 -4.27
C GLU A 19 -1.20 -11.45 -5.35
N TYR A 20 -0.03 -11.99 -5.02
CA TYR A 20 0.78 -12.80 -5.94
C TYR A 20 1.19 -14.12 -5.32
N PHE A 21 1.55 -15.08 -6.16
CA PHE A 21 2.06 -16.37 -5.71
C PHE A 21 3.40 -16.66 -6.37
N PRO A 22 4.38 -17.19 -5.62
CA PRO A 22 4.34 -17.49 -4.18
C PRO A 22 4.59 -16.24 -3.30
N THR A 23 3.88 -16.13 -2.18
CA THR A 23 4.19 -15.17 -1.09
C THR A 23 4.56 -15.94 0.17
N LEU A 24 5.59 -15.47 0.88
CA LEU A 24 6.01 -16.03 2.16
C LEU A 24 6.01 -14.94 3.24
N LEU A 25 5.06 -15.04 4.16
CA LEU A 25 4.96 -14.14 5.32
C LEU A 25 5.49 -14.83 6.57
N LEU A 26 6.29 -14.11 7.34
CA LEU A 26 6.73 -14.50 8.67
C LEU A 26 5.84 -13.84 9.72
N LEU A 27 5.22 -14.67 10.55
CA LEU A 27 4.21 -14.28 11.53
C LEU A 27 4.72 -14.54 12.95
N ASP A 28 4.34 -13.69 13.89
CA ASP A 28 4.53 -13.98 15.32
C ASP A 28 3.50 -14.98 15.87
N ALA A 29 3.61 -15.33 17.15
CA ALA A 29 2.72 -16.29 17.80
C ALA A 29 1.23 -15.86 17.82
N SER A 30 0.97 -14.57 17.66
CA SER A 30 -0.39 -13.99 17.56
C SER A 30 -0.88 -13.87 16.11
N GLY A 31 -0.07 -14.30 15.14
CA GLY A 31 -0.39 -14.25 13.71
C GLY A 31 -0.09 -12.90 13.05
N ARG A 32 0.64 -11.98 13.70
CA ARG A 32 0.98 -10.67 13.13
C ARG A 32 2.20 -10.78 12.20
N PRO A 33 2.11 -10.33 10.93
CA PRO A 33 3.25 -10.28 10.03
C PRO A 33 4.33 -9.33 10.52
N TYR A 34 5.59 -9.77 10.48
CA TYR A 34 6.76 -8.93 10.80
C TYR A 34 7.80 -8.88 9.67
N ALA A 35 7.72 -9.79 8.71
CA ALA A 35 8.53 -9.76 7.50
C ALA A 35 7.83 -10.52 6.36
N GLU A 36 7.99 -10.01 5.14
CA GLU A 36 7.81 -10.78 3.91
C GLU A 36 9.19 -11.27 3.45
N SER A 37 9.26 -12.55 3.06
CA SER A 37 10.50 -13.18 2.66
C SER A 37 10.48 -13.53 1.18
N GLU A 38 11.55 -13.16 0.51
CA GLU A 38 11.82 -13.62 -0.84
C GLU A 38 12.43 -15.02 -0.83
N ARG A 39 12.41 -15.67 -1.99
CA ARG A 39 13.13 -16.93 -2.21
C ARG A 39 14.62 -16.63 -2.40
N ALA A 40 15.48 -17.44 -1.77
CA ALA A 40 16.91 -17.41 -2.05
C ALA A 40 17.33 -18.47 -3.07
N ALA A 41 18.49 -18.28 -3.70
CA ALA A 41 19.03 -19.21 -4.70
C ALA A 41 19.40 -20.58 -4.10
N THR A 42 19.81 -20.61 -2.83
CA THR A 42 20.18 -21.85 -2.13
C THR A 42 19.41 -22.04 -0.82
N PRO A 43 19.21 -23.29 -0.36
CA PRO A 43 18.60 -23.57 0.95
C PRO A 43 19.35 -22.95 2.13
N LYS A 44 20.68 -22.81 2.03
CA LYS A 44 21.50 -22.22 3.08
C LYS A 44 21.24 -20.70 3.18
N GLU A 45 21.29 -19.99 2.06
CA GLU A 45 21.00 -18.55 2.02
C GLU A 45 19.57 -18.27 2.52
N PHE A 46 18.61 -19.12 2.14
CA PHE A 46 17.24 -19.01 2.62
C PHE A 46 17.13 -19.22 4.14
N ALA A 47 17.82 -20.21 4.70
CA ALA A 47 17.81 -20.43 6.15
C ALA A 47 18.48 -19.28 6.91
N ASP A 48 19.57 -18.72 6.36
CA ASP A 48 20.26 -17.58 6.93
C ASP A 48 19.36 -16.32 6.88
N SER A 49 18.66 -16.08 5.76
CA SER A 49 17.72 -14.94 5.64
C SER A 49 16.55 -15.03 6.63
N LEU A 50 15.96 -16.22 6.80
CA LEU A 50 14.90 -16.45 7.78
C LEU A 50 15.37 -16.16 9.22
N LYS A 51 16.63 -16.44 9.53
CA LYS A 51 17.21 -16.16 10.85
C LYS A 51 17.36 -14.65 11.07
N GLU A 52 17.89 -13.93 10.09
CA GLU A 52 18.01 -12.47 10.16
C GLU A 52 16.63 -11.80 10.27
N GLN A 53 15.64 -12.29 9.52
CA GLN A 53 14.27 -11.80 9.62
C GLN A 53 13.64 -12.12 10.97
N ALA A 54 13.96 -13.25 11.61
CA ALA A 54 13.48 -13.54 12.95
C ALA A 54 13.96 -12.51 14.00
N ASP A 55 15.13 -11.90 13.79
CA ASP A 55 15.63 -10.82 14.64
C ASP A 55 14.81 -9.54 14.50
N ILE A 56 14.14 -9.32 13.35
CA ILE A 56 13.21 -8.19 13.14
C ILE A 56 12.05 -8.27 14.12
N ARG A 57 11.49 -9.47 14.35
CA ARG A 57 10.45 -9.66 15.36
C ARG A 57 10.94 -9.28 16.76
N VAL A 58 12.14 -9.72 17.12
CA VAL A 58 12.75 -9.44 18.44
C VAL A 58 12.97 -7.94 18.61
N GLN A 59 13.50 -7.27 17.58
CA GLN A 59 13.77 -5.85 17.59
C GLN A 59 12.47 -5.02 17.63
N ARG A 60 11.46 -5.39 16.82
CA ARG A 60 10.11 -4.81 16.87
C ARG A 60 9.52 -4.87 18.27
N ASP A 61 9.53 -6.05 18.90
CA ASP A 61 8.94 -6.23 20.23
C ASP A 61 9.67 -5.37 21.29
N LYS A 62 11.00 -5.32 21.21
CA LYS A 62 11.82 -4.45 22.07
C LYS A 62 11.53 -2.97 21.85
N ASP A 63 11.39 -2.55 20.59
CA ASP A 63 11.15 -1.15 20.25
C ASP A 63 9.75 -0.70 20.63
N LEU A 64 8.73 -1.55 20.46
CA LEU A 64 7.37 -1.29 20.93
C LEU A 64 7.34 -1.15 22.46
N ALA A 65 8.04 -2.03 23.18
CA ALA A 65 8.15 -1.93 24.64
C ALA A 65 8.93 -0.68 25.11
N ALA A 66 9.84 -0.15 24.28
CA ALA A 66 10.51 1.12 24.54
C ALA A 66 9.59 2.32 24.24
N ALA A 67 8.83 2.26 23.14
CA ALA A 67 7.85 3.27 22.76
C ALA A 67 6.73 3.40 23.81
N ASP A 68 6.37 2.32 24.49
CA ASP A 68 5.37 2.34 25.56
C ASP A 68 5.74 3.19 26.78
N LYS A 69 7.02 3.55 26.91
CA LYS A 69 7.53 4.43 27.97
C LYS A 69 7.54 5.91 27.56
N LEU A 70 7.25 6.21 26.30
CA LEU A 70 7.10 7.56 25.80
C LEU A 70 5.67 8.06 26.05
N GLU A 71 5.46 9.36 25.94
CA GLU A 71 4.15 9.99 26.10
C GLU A 71 3.89 11.00 24.99
N GLY A 72 2.61 11.28 24.75
CA GLY A 72 2.17 12.24 23.75
C GLY A 72 2.65 11.91 22.33
N VAL A 73 2.80 12.95 21.51
CA VAL A 73 3.13 12.84 20.09
C VAL A 73 4.44 12.07 19.84
N GLU A 74 5.40 12.11 20.77
CA GLU A 74 6.65 11.34 20.64
C GLU A 74 6.43 9.83 20.73
N LYS A 75 5.46 9.37 21.55
CA LYS A 75 5.04 7.95 21.53
C LYS A 75 4.46 7.59 20.17
N SER A 76 3.58 8.43 19.62
CA SER A 76 2.98 8.22 18.30
C SER A 76 4.03 8.12 17.21
N LYS A 77 4.94 9.10 17.10
CA LYS A 77 6.03 9.09 16.12
C LYS A 77 6.87 7.82 16.22
N ARG A 78 7.22 7.39 17.44
CA ARG A 78 8.04 6.19 17.62
C ARG A 78 7.31 4.93 17.18
N ILE A 79 6.03 4.79 17.51
CA ILE A 79 5.25 3.62 17.07
C ILE A 79 5.10 3.63 15.54
N ILE A 80 4.83 4.79 14.93
CA ILE A 80 4.74 4.94 13.46
C ILE A 80 6.05 4.51 12.81
N GLU A 81 7.19 5.03 13.27
CA GLU A 81 8.52 4.65 12.76
C GLU A 81 8.76 3.14 12.82
N ILE A 82 8.40 2.50 13.94
CA ILE A 82 8.56 1.05 14.12
C ILE A 82 7.71 0.28 13.11
N LEU A 83 6.44 0.66 12.94
CA LEU A 83 5.51 -0.05 12.05
C LEU A 83 5.86 0.17 10.58
N SER A 84 6.19 1.41 10.20
CA SER A 84 6.63 1.76 8.85
C SER A 84 7.97 1.13 8.48
N GLY A 85 8.82 0.84 9.46
CA GLY A 85 10.11 0.15 9.25
C GLY A 85 10.01 -1.38 9.10
N LEU A 86 8.84 -1.98 9.27
CA LEU A 86 8.68 -3.42 9.07
C LEU A 86 8.77 -3.75 7.56
N PRO A 87 9.56 -4.77 7.17
CA PRO A 87 9.65 -5.21 5.77
C PRO A 87 8.44 -6.07 5.41
N VAL A 88 7.26 -5.46 5.49
CA VAL A 88 5.98 -6.02 5.13
C VAL A 88 5.22 -4.98 4.32
N GLN A 89 4.22 -5.42 3.56
CA GLN A 89 3.34 -4.48 2.87
C GLN A 89 2.56 -3.66 3.92
N GLN A 90 2.60 -2.34 3.77
CA GLN A 90 2.07 -1.42 4.78
C GLN A 90 0.55 -1.57 4.96
N LYS A 91 -0.16 -2.06 3.95
CA LYS A 91 -1.58 -2.42 4.04
C LYS A 91 -1.90 -3.50 5.10
N TYR A 92 -0.92 -4.28 5.55
CA TYR A 92 -1.12 -5.26 6.63
C TYR A 92 -1.20 -4.59 8.00
N VAL A 93 -0.49 -3.48 8.21
CA VAL A 93 -0.34 -2.86 9.53
C VAL A 93 -1.70 -2.55 10.19
N PRO A 94 -2.69 -1.95 9.50
CA PRO A 94 -4.02 -1.70 10.05
C PRO A 94 -4.78 -2.90 10.60
N GLY A 95 -4.63 -4.06 9.96
CA GLY A 95 -5.34 -5.29 10.33
C GLY A 95 -4.72 -6.03 11.51
N PHE A 96 -3.39 -5.99 11.65
CA PHE A 96 -2.65 -6.81 12.60
C PHE A 96 -2.08 -6.03 13.80
N TYR A 97 -1.98 -4.71 13.72
CA TYR A 97 -1.40 -3.84 14.76
C TYR A 97 -2.42 -2.85 15.33
N SER A 98 -3.66 -3.30 15.52
CA SER A 98 -4.79 -2.47 15.97
C SER A 98 -4.54 -1.82 17.34
N GLU A 99 -3.88 -2.52 18.27
CA GLU A 99 -3.50 -1.98 19.58
C GLU A 99 -2.51 -0.82 19.44
N GLN A 100 -1.49 -0.97 18.59
CA GLN A 100 -0.48 0.06 18.36
C GLN A 100 -1.10 1.27 17.64
N ILE A 101 -2.03 1.04 16.72
CA ILE A 101 -2.80 2.10 16.05
C ILE A 101 -3.66 2.86 17.05
N GLN A 102 -4.30 2.17 17.99
CA GLN A 102 -5.05 2.83 19.05
C GLN A 102 -4.12 3.64 19.94
N ALA A 103 -2.95 3.10 20.31
CA ALA A 103 -1.96 3.83 21.09
C ALA A 103 -1.44 5.09 20.38
N ILE A 104 -1.27 5.06 19.05
CA ILE A 104 -0.94 6.25 18.25
C ILE A 104 -2.05 7.30 18.36
N LYS A 105 -3.31 6.91 18.16
CA LYS A 105 -4.46 7.83 18.25
C LYS A 105 -4.62 8.45 19.64
N ASP A 106 -4.44 7.64 20.67
CA ASP A 106 -4.56 8.10 22.06
C ASP A 106 -3.42 9.06 22.43
N SER A 107 -2.24 8.87 21.84
CA SER A 107 -1.05 9.69 22.12
C SER A 107 -0.91 10.91 21.20
N ASP A 108 -1.61 10.95 20.07
CA ASP A 108 -1.66 12.07 19.12
C ASP A 108 -3.13 12.40 18.71
N PRO A 109 -3.94 12.93 19.64
CA PRO A 109 -5.36 13.20 19.40
C PRO A 109 -5.62 14.33 18.40
N ASN A 110 -4.63 15.20 18.17
CA ASN A 110 -4.71 16.29 17.20
C ASN A 110 -4.21 15.87 15.80
N ASP A 111 -3.76 14.63 15.65
CA ASP A 111 -3.20 14.08 14.42
C ASP A 111 -2.02 14.92 13.88
N GLU A 112 -1.13 15.39 14.76
CA GLU A 112 0.08 16.13 14.38
C GLU A 112 1.01 15.30 13.48
N THR A 113 0.94 13.98 13.60
CA THR A 113 1.65 13.03 12.74
C THR A 113 0.95 12.76 11.40
N GLY A 114 -0.34 13.14 11.27
CA GLY A 114 -1.19 12.82 10.12
C GLY A 114 -1.58 11.34 10.01
N PHE A 115 -1.25 10.52 11.01
CA PHE A 115 -1.44 9.07 10.95
C PHE A 115 -2.92 8.64 10.97
N THR A 116 -3.76 9.35 11.71
CA THR A 116 -5.19 9.08 11.75
C THR A 116 -5.82 9.34 10.39
N LYS A 117 -5.45 10.45 9.75
CA LYS A 117 -5.84 10.77 8.37
C LYS A 117 -5.33 9.71 7.39
N TYR A 118 -4.07 9.29 7.50
CA TYR A 118 -3.49 8.22 6.70
C TYR A 118 -4.29 6.91 6.80
N ILE A 119 -4.55 6.42 8.02
CA ILE A 119 -5.34 5.19 8.24
C ILE A 119 -6.77 5.33 7.72
N ALA A 120 -7.37 6.52 7.83
CA ALA A 120 -8.69 6.78 7.25
C ALA A 120 -8.65 6.72 5.72
N GLY A 121 -7.58 7.23 5.10
CA GLY A 121 -7.31 7.13 3.66
C GLY A 121 -7.21 5.68 3.20
N GLN A 122 -6.37 4.86 3.86
CA GLN A 122 -6.22 3.44 3.54
C GLN A 122 -7.54 2.68 3.64
N LYS A 123 -8.38 2.97 4.65
CA LYS A 123 -9.72 2.37 4.75
C LYS A 123 -10.66 2.85 3.65
N ALA A 124 -10.50 4.10 3.22
CA ALA A 124 -11.31 4.68 2.16
C ALA A 124 -10.90 4.19 0.77
N MET A 125 -9.73 3.58 0.59
CA MET A 125 -9.33 2.95 -0.70
C MET A 125 -10.32 1.91 -1.21
N ALA A 126 -10.76 0.97 -0.36
CA ALA A 126 -11.75 -0.02 -0.79
C ALA A 126 -13.07 0.64 -1.27
N GLY A 127 -13.48 1.75 -0.64
CA GLY A 127 -14.63 2.53 -1.07
C GLY A 127 -14.37 3.35 -2.34
N LEU A 128 -13.12 3.77 -2.56
CA LEU A 128 -12.68 4.48 -3.76
C LEU A 128 -12.77 3.56 -4.98
N GLU A 129 -12.20 2.36 -4.89
CA GLU A 129 -12.21 1.36 -5.96
C GLU A 129 -13.63 1.06 -6.46
N ALA A 130 -14.57 0.83 -5.54
CA ALA A 130 -15.97 0.58 -5.90
C ALA A 130 -16.62 1.77 -6.64
N LYS A 131 -16.34 3.01 -6.21
CA LYS A 131 -16.84 4.22 -6.90
C LYS A 131 -16.21 4.39 -8.29
N VAL A 132 -14.90 4.13 -8.39
CA VAL A 132 -14.16 4.18 -9.66
C VAL A 132 -14.71 3.13 -10.63
N GLU A 133 -14.95 1.90 -10.16
CA GLU A 133 -15.53 0.82 -10.97
C GLU A 133 -16.94 1.19 -11.46
N GLU A 134 -17.78 1.79 -10.62
CA GLU A 134 -19.10 2.27 -11.00
C GLU A 134 -19.03 3.37 -12.06
N ALA A 135 -18.14 4.36 -11.88
CA ALA A 135 -17.93 5.44 -12.85
C ALA A 135 -17.41 4.89 -14.18
N TYR A 136 -16.45 3.97 -14.15
CA TYR A 136 -15.93 3.29 -15.34
C TYR A 136 -17.03 2.55 -16.11
N LYS A 137 -17.89 1.78 -15.42
CA LYS A 137 -19.05 1.09 -16.04
C LYS A 137 -20.01 2.05 -16.75
N LYS A 138 -20.13 3.27 -16.25
CA LYS A 138 -20.94 4.35 -16.84
C LYS A 138 -20.19 5.14 -17.92
N GLN A 139 -18.93 4.81 -18.17
CA GLN A 139 -18.00 5.58 -19.02
C GLN A 139 -17.85 7.04 -18.55
N ASP A 140 -18.03 7.27 -17.25
CA ASP A 140 -17.90 8.58 -16.61
C ASP A 140 -16.45 8.81 -16.18
N PHE A 141 -15.58 9.02 -17.17
CA PHE A 141 -14.14 9.17 -16.96
C PHE A 141 -13.80 10.51 -16.27
N ASP A 142 -14.57 11.57 -16.48
CA ASP A 142 -14.41 12.83 -15.74
C ASP A 142 -14.85 12.67 -14.28
N GLY A 143 -15.87 11.85 -14.03
CA GLY A 143 -16.25 11.41 -12.69
C GLY A 143 -15.12 10.66 -11.99
N MET A 144 -14.43 9.73 -12.67
CA MET A 144 -13.25 9.04 -12.12
C MET A 144 -12.14 10.01 -11.68
N ILE A 145 -11.86 11.04 -12.50
CA ILE A 145 -10.87 12.07 -12.16
C ILE A 145 -11.30 12.84 -10.91
N THR A 146 -12.57 13.23 -10.85
CA THR A 146 -13.15 13.95 -9.71
C THR A 146 -13.07 13.11 -8.43
N ILE A 147 -13.40 11.83 -8.51
CA ILE A 147 -13.33 10.87 -7.39
C ILE A 147 -11.90 10.77 -6.84
N ALA A 148 -10.89 10.70 -7.72
CA ALA A 148 -9.49 10.69 -7.32
C ALA A 148 -9.06 12.02 -6.67
N ASP A 149 -9.43 13.16 -7.27
CA ASP A 149 -9.10 14.49 -6.74
C ASP A 149 -9.73 14.75 -5.36
N GLU A 150 -10.98 14.32 -5.15
CA GLU A 150 -11.64 14.37 -3.86
C GLU A 150 -10.91 13.53 -2.81
N HIS A 151 -10.46 12.34 -3.18
CA HIS A 151 -9.69 11.48 -2.28
C HIS A 151 -8.35 12.12 -1.90
N ILE A 152 -7.60 12.61 -2.89
CA ILE A 152 -6.31 13.29 -2.66
C ILE A 152 -6.50 14.50 -1.75
N LYS A 153 -7.53 15.30 -1.98
CA LYS A 153 -7.84 16.48 -1.15
C LYS A 153 -8.24 16.11 0.27
N GLN A 154 -9.02 15.03 0.44
CA GLN A 154 -9.55 14.65 1.74
C GLN A 154 -8.48 13.99 2.62
N PHE A 155 -7.66 13.11 2.05
CA PHE A 155 -6.74 12.26 2.81
C PHE A 155 -5.28 12.64 2.66
N GLU A 156 -4.93 13.48 1.68
CA GLU A 156 -3.56 13.94 1.40
C GLU A 156 -2.56 12.76 1.40
N PRO A 157 -2.81 11.70 0.61
CA PRO A 157 -1.89 10.59 0.50
C PRO A 157 -0.54 11.08 -0.04
N ALA A 158 0.52 10.33 0.25
CA ALA A 158 1.89 10.66 -0.16
C ALA A 158 2.61 9.39 -0.63
N GLY A 159 3.74 9.56 -1.32
CA GLY A 159 4.52 8.42 -1.82
C GLY A 159 3.70 7.54 -2.77
N GLU A 160 3.82 6.22 -2.62
CA GLU A 160 3.14 5.24 -3.47
C GLU A 160 1.62 5.31 -3.37
N ASP A 161 1.03 5.55 -2.18
CA ASP A 161 -0.43 5.71 -2.04
C ASP A 161 -0.96 6.89 -2.89
N LEU A 162 -0.19 7.99 -3.00
CA LEU A 162 -0.55 9.10 -3.88
C LEU A 162 -0.46 8.69 -5.36
N GLN A 163 0.58 7.94 -5.71
CA GLN A 163 0.75 7.43 -7.07
C GLN A 163 -0.41 6.52 -7.49
N GLU A 164 -0.85 5.62 -6.60
CA GLU A 164 -1.98 4.73 -6.83
C GLU A 164 -3.29 5.50 -7.06
N VAL A 165 -3.58 6.53 -6.25
CA VAL A 165 -4.78 7.34 -6.46
C VAL A 165 -4.69 8.15 -7.76
N MET A 166 -3.51 8.67 -8.11
CA MET A 166 -3.30 9.38 -9.38
C MET A 166 -3.39 8.46 -10.60
N LEU A 167 -3.12 7.16 -10.46
CA LEU A 167 -3.25 6.17 -11.53
C LEU A 167 -4.67 6.13 -12.11
N ILE A 168 -5.69 6.32 -11.26
CA ILE A 168 -7.09 6.40 -11.66
C ILE A 168 -7.30 7.49 -12.73
N LYS A 169 -6.65 8.64 -12.54
CA LYS A 169 -6.72 9.78 -13.47
C LYS A 169 -6.02 9.46 -14.79
N VAL A 170 -4.87 8.79 -14.74
CA VAL A 170 -4.15 8.33 -15.96
C VAL A 170 -5.03 7.37 -16.76
N ALA A 171 -5.66 6.39 -16.09
CA ALA A 171 -6.57 5.45 -16.74
C ALA A 171 -7.76 6.17 -17.41
N ALA A 172 -8.38 7.11 -16.69
CA ALA A 172 -9.48 7.92 -17.24
C ALA A 172 -9.08 8.73 -18.48
N LEU A 173 -7.90 9.38 -18.45
CA LEU A 173 -7.38 10.14 -19.60
C LEU A 173 -7.07 9.24 -20.80
N ALA A 174 -6.51 8.05 -20.55
CA ALA A 174 -6.21 7.08 -21.59
C ALA A 174 -7.48 6.55 -22.29
N GLU A 175 -8.54 6.26 -21.53
CA GLU A 175 -9.85 5.86 -22.08
C GLU A 175 -10.49 6.96 -22.94
N GLN A 176 -10.28 8.22 -22.56
CA GLN A 176 -10.67 9.39 -23.35
C GLN A 176 -9.74 9.65 -24.55
N LYS A 177 -8.71 8.81 -24.77
CA LYS A 177 -7.66 8.98 -25.78
C LYS A 177 -6.88 10.29 -25.66
N LYS A 178 -6.89 10.92 -24.49
CA LYS A 178 -6.11 12.12 -24.16
C LYS A 178 -4.68 11.71 -23.79
N PHE A 179 -3.98 11.06 -24.73
CA PHE A 179 -2.68 10.42 -24.46
C PHE A 179 -1.59 11.42 -24.05
N ASP A 180 -1.62 12.65 -24.57
CA ASP A 180 -0.65 13.68 -24.17
C ASP A 180 -0.83 14.08 -22.70
N GLU A 181 -2.06 14.23 -22.24
CA GLU A 181 -2.39 14.52 -20.83
C GLU A 181 -2.06 13.31 -19.94
N ALA A 182 -2.38 12.09 -20.39
CA ALA A 182 -2.06 10.85 -19.68
C ALA A 182 -0.54 10.66 -19.51
N ILE A 183 0.26 10.96 -20.54
CA ILE A 183 1.72 10.90 -20.49
C ILE A 183 2.27 11.96 -19.53
N ALA A 184 1.77 13.20 -19.59
CA ALA A 184 2.20 14.25 -18.68
C ALA A 184 1.96 13.84 -17.22
N LEU A 185 0.77 13.35 -16.91
CA LEU A 185 0.43 12.89 -15.57
C LEU A 185 1.23 11.65 -15.14
N ALA A 186 1.45 10.69 -16.05
CA ALA A 186 2.28 9.51 -15.75
C ALA A 186 3.73 9.90 -15.40
N ASN A 187 4.30 10.94 -16.03
CA ASN A 187 5.61 11.47 -15.65
C ASN A 187 5.59 12.13 -14.27
N GLU A 188 4.53 12.87 -13.92
CA GLU A 188 4.37 13.43 -12.58
C GLU A 188 4.30 12.33 -11.51
N ILE A 189 3.52 11.28 -11.77
CA ILE A 189 3.43 10.10 -10.89
C ILE A 189 4.81 9.46 -10.73
N GLN A 190 5.51 9.17 -11.83
CA GLN A 190 6.85 8.57 -11.78
C GLN A 190 7.85 9.40 -10.97
N ALA A 191 7.73 10.74 -11.00
CA ALA A 191 8.63 11.63 -10.28
C ALA A 191 8.45 11.62 -8.76
N ILE A 192 7.31 11.12 -8.24
CA ILE A 192 7.05 11.00 -6.80
C ILE A 192 7.95 9.92 -6.20
N ASP A 193 7.93 8.73 -6.79
CA ASP A 193 8.86 7.63 -6.50
C ASP A 193 9.05 6.80 -7.78
N ALA A 194 10.25 6.85 -8.36
CA ALA A 194 10.53 6.14 -9.60
C ALA A 194 10.80 4.64 -9.39
N GLN A 195 11.07 4.22 -8.16
CA GLN A 195 11.40 2.83 -7.81
C GLN A 195 10.21 2.05 -7.24
N SER A 196 9.15 2.74 -6.81
CA SER A 196 7.89 2.09 -6.45
C SER A 196 7.31 1.26 -7.59
N GLU A 197 6.43 0.31 -7.26
CA GLU A 197 5.78 -0.54 -8.26
C GLU A 197 4.98 0.32 -9.23
N THR A 198 4.26 1.30 -8.70
CA THR A 198 3.50 2.26 -9.50
C THR A 198 4.40 3.15 -10.36
N GLY A 199 5.57 3.59 -9.86
CA GLY A 199 6.53 4.36 -10.64
C GLY A 199 7.07 3.57 -11.84
N GLN A 200 7.38 2.29 -11.65
CA GLN A 200 7.80 1.38 -12.72
C GLN A 200 6.67 1.05 -13.71
N LEU A 201 5.42 0.99 -13.23
CA LEU A 201 4.25 0.88 -14.09
C LEU A 201 4.10 2.11 -15.00
N MET A 202 4.31 3.32 -14.49
CA MET A 202 4.20 4.56 -15.27
C MET A 202 5.22 4.67 -16.38
N LEU A 203 6.46 4.23 -16.15
CA LEU A 203 7.47 4.16 -17.22
C LEU A 203 6.95 3.34 -18.43
N ARG A 204 6.37 2.17 -18.16
CA ARG A 204 5.80 1.29 -19.19
C ARG A 204 4.55 1.90 -19.84
N ALA A 205 3.69 2.55 -19.06
CA ALA A 205 2.49 3.21 -19.56
C ALA A 205 2.83 4.35 -20.53
N ILE A 206 3.86 5.16 -20.23
CA ILE A 206 4.34 6.25 -21.10
C ILE A 206 4.78 5.69 -22.46
N GLU A 207 5.56 4.60 -22.48
CA GLU A 207 5.96 3.96 -23.73
C GLU A 207 4.75 3.48 -24.53
N HIS A 208 3.79 2.86 -23.86
CA HIS A 208 2.56 2.36 -24.50
C HIS A 208 1.70 3.49 -25.09
N PHE A 209 1.46 4.56 -24.35
CA PHE A 209 0.69 5.70 -24.84
C PHE A 209 1.35 6.39 -26.04
N ASN A 210 2.69 6.49 -26.05
CA ASN A 210 3.43 6.98 -27.21
C ASN A 210 3.24 6.10 -28.46
N GLN A 211 3.12 4.78 -28.30
CA GLN A 211 2.82 3.87 -29.42
C GLN A 211 1.38 4.03 -29.91
N LEU A 212 0.41 4.13 -29.00
CA LEU A 212 -1.00 4.36 -29.34
C LEU A 212 -1.22 5.69 -30.07
N LYS A 213 -0.49 6.74 -29.67
CA LYS A 213 -0.52 8.03 -30.37
C LYS A 213 -0.07 7.89 -31.83
N LYS A 214 1.04 7.19 -32.07
CA LYS A 214 1.59 6.98 -33.43
C LYS A 214 0.70 6.11 -34.32
N SER A 215 -0.13 5.23 -33.76
CA SER A 215 -1.04 4.38 -34.53
C SER A 215 -2.40 5.02 -34.80
N ALA A 216 -2.70 6.16 -34.16
CA ALA A 216 -3.92 6.94 -34.36
C ALA A 216 -3.74 8.09 -35.38
N GLU A 217 -2.50 8.35 -35.81
CA GLU A 217 -2.10 9.29 -36.88
C GLU A 217 -2.07 8.57 -38.25
#